data_AF-A0A6G6X745-F1
#
_entry.id   AF-A0A6G6X745-F1
#
_cell.length_a   1.000
_cell.length_b   1.000
_cell.length_c   1.000
_cell.angle_alpha   90.00
_cell.angle_beta   90.00
_cell.angle_gamma   90.00
#
_symmetry.space_group_name_H-M   'P 1'
#
loop_
_entity.id
_entity.type
_entity.pdbx_description
1 polymer ?
#
loop_
_entity_poly.entity_id
_entity_poly.type
_entity_poly.pdbx_seq_one_letter_code
_entity_poly.pdbx_strand_id
1 'polypeptide(L)'
;MTRDADPHKLARDLLGREYDDLEADEQRVLKRVASGTFTGRDADELAHAHASYGDRLADRVAAVGGSWGFIIAFAVVLFGWMLINSRVLEHMGFKPFDEYPYIFLNLMLSTLAAVQAPIILMSQNRQAKKDRITARHDYEVNLRTQLEILRLSRKIDKLAGKLKHTEVPAESGPDDQL
;
A
#
# COMPACT_ATOMS: atom_id res chain seq x y z
N MET A 1 26.26 -17.46 -13.10
CA MET A 1 26.06 -16.82 -14.43
C MET A 1 24.58 -16.89 -14.77
N THR A 2 23.87 -15.84 -14.37
CA THR A 2 22.41 -15.70 -14.39
C THR A 2 21.98 -15.45 -15.83
N ARG A 3 21.49 -16.47 -16.55
CA ARG A 3 20.98 -16.25 -17.92
C ARG A 3 19.73 -15.38 -17.82
N ASP A 4 19.85 -14.19 -18.40
CA ASP A 4 18.78 -13.25 -18.73
C ASP A 4 17.50 -14.01 -19.08
N ALA A 5 16.51 -13.91 -18.20
CA ALA A 5 15.19 -14.39 -18.53
C ALA A 5 14.54 -13.34 -19.43
N ASP A 6 14.32 -13.68 -20.70
CA ASP A 6 13.71 -12.79 -21.68
C ASP A 6 12.36 -12.23 -21.18
N PRO A 7 12.21 -10.90 -21.02
CA PRO A 7 10.96 -10.25 -20.60
C PRO A 7 9.76 -10.67 -21.47
N HIS A 8 9.94 -10.89 -22.77
CA HIS A 8 8.85 -11.29 -23.66
C HIS A 8 8.31 -12.68 -23.32
N LYS A 9 9.22 -13.61 -23.00
CA LYS A 9 8.82 -14.95 -22.56
C LYS A 9 8.17 -14.93 -21.18
N LEU A 10 8.69 -14.12 -20.27
CA LEU A 10 8.12 -13.95 -18.93
C LEU A 10 6.70 -13.39 -18.98
N ALA A 11 6.42 -12.44 -19.87
CA ALA A 11 5.09 -11.88 -20.06
C ALA A 11 4.08 -12.96 -20.46
N ARG A 12 4.45 -13.80 -21.43
CA ARG A 12 3.59 -14.90 -21.88
C ARG A 12 3.42 -16.00 -20.83
N ASP A 13 4.51 -16.42 -20.18
CA ASP A 13 4.49 -17.52 -19.20
C ASP A 13 3.75 -17.12 -17.90
N LEU A 14 3.79 -15.86 -17.47
CA LEU A 14 3.21 -15.40 -16.19
C LEU A 14 1.87 -14.69 -16.33
N LEU A 15 1.73 -13.84 -17.35
CA LEU A 15 0.57 -12.94 -17.51
C LEU A 15 -0.35 -13.39 -18.65
N GLY A 16 0.05 -14.37 -19.46
CA GLY A 16 -0.70 -14.83 -20.62
C GLY A 16 -0.88 -13.76 -21.71
N ARG A 17 -0.11 -12.67 -21.64
CA ARG A 17 -0.16 -11.51 -22.54
C ARG A 17 1.21 -11.31 -23.21
N GLU A 18 1.21 -10.72 -24.40
CA GLU A 18 2.45 -10.27 -25.05
C GLU A 18 3.05 -9.10 -24.26
N TYR A 19 4.38 -9.00 -24.21
CA TYR A 19 5.06 -7.95 -23.45
C TYR A 19 4.73 -6.55 -23.97
N ASP A 20 4.53 -6.41 -25.27
CA ASP A 20 4.23 -5.13 -25.92
C ASP A 20 2.80 -4.63 -25.64
N ASP A 21 1.90 -5.52 -25.20
CA ASP A 21 0.53 -5.19 -24.78
C ASP A 21 0.41 -4.80 -23.29
N LEU A 22 1.51 -4.94 -22.54
CA LEU A 22 1.55 -4.59 -21.13
C LEU A 22 1.62 -3.07 -20.94
N GLU A 23 1.06 -2.57 -19.84
CA GLU A 23 1.25 -1.17 -19.48
C GLU A 23 2.73 -0.86 -19.24
N ALA A 24 3.14 0.40 -19.47
CA ALA A 24 4.52 0.84 -19.27
C ALA A 24 5.07 0.56 -17.86
N ASP A 25 4.18 0.44 -16.88
CA ASP A 25 4.54 0.07 -15.51
C ASP A 25 4.78 -1.43 -15.36
N GLU A 26 3.93 -2.27 -15.93
CA GLU A 26 4.09 -3.74 -15.94
C GLU A 26 5.36 -4.16 -16.68
N GLN A 27 5.65 -3.54 -17.83
CA GLN A 27 6.89 -3.77 -18.59
C GLN A 27 8.15 -3.46 -17.77
N ARG A 28 8.14 -2.33 -17.04
CA ARG A 28 9.25 -1.91 -16.17
C ARG A 28 9.51 -2.92 -15.05
N VAL A 29 8.46 -3.44 -14.43
CA VAL A 29 8.55 -4.49 -13.41
C VAL A 29 9.18 -5.75 -13.99
N LEU A 30 8.64 -6.24 -15.11
CA LEU A 30 9.14 -7.46 -15.76
C LEU A 30 10.61 -7.35 -16.11
N LYS A 31 11.02 -6.19 -16.65
CA LYS A 31 12.42 -5.92 -17.01
C LYS A 31 13.34 -5.92 -15.78
N ARG A 32 12.91 -5.34 -14.65
CA ARG A 32 13.67 -5.33 -13.39
C ARG A 32 13.79 -6.72 -12.76
N VAL A 33 12.72 -7.50 -12.82
CA VAL A 33 12.70 -8.88 -12.30
C VAL A 33 13.54 -9.81 -13.19
N ALA A 34 13.50 -9.59 -14.52
CA ALA A 34 14.35 -10.27 -15.50
C ALA A 34 15.84 -9.98 -15.28
N SER A 35 16.21 -8.72 -15.00
CA SER A 35 17.60 -8.29 -14.78
C SER A 35 18.16 -8.65 -13.40
N GLY A 36 17.35 -9.18 -12.48
CA GLY A 36 17.80 -9.65 -11.17
C GLY A 36 18.29 -8.57 -10.21
N THR A 37 18.04 -7.28 -10.52
CA THR A 37 18.57 -6.11 -9.80
C THR A 37 17.63 -5.53 -8.74
N PHE A 38 16.50 -6.19 -8.44
CA PHE A 38 15.56 -5.66 -7.46
C PHE A 38 15.92 -6.05 -6.02
N THR A 39 16.58 -5.11 -5.32
CA THR A 39 16.69 -5.10 -3.85
C THR A 39 15.53 -4.28 -3.30
N GLY A 40 14.44 -4.93 -2.86
CA GLY A 40 13.17 -4.27 -2.50
C GLY A 40 13.22 -3.26 -1.33
N ARG A 41 14.35 -3.15 -0.62
CA ARG A 41 14.51 -2.18 0.48
C ARG A 41 14.76 -0.75 0.01
N ASP A 42 15.48 -0.57 -1.10
CA ASP A 42 16.00 0.76 -1.47
C ASP A 42 14.89 1.73 -1.93
N ALA A 43 13.79 1.22 -2.51
CA ALA A 43 12.71 2.05 -3.05
C ALA A 43 11.76 2.60 -1.96
N ASP A 44 11.41 1.79 -0.96
CA ASP A 44 10.58 2.21 0.18
C ASP A 44 11.35 3.17 1.10
N GLU A 45 12.65 2.92 1.31
CA GLU A 45 13.50 3.73 2.19
C GLU A 45 13.71 5.15 1.60
N LEU A 46 13.86 5.27 0.28
CA LEU A 46 13.92 6.56 -0.42
C LEU A 46 12.57 7.31 -0.43
N ALA A 47 11.44 6.61 -0.47
CA ALA A 47 10.12 7.23 -0.41
C ALA A 47 9.79 7.78 1.00
N HIS A 48 10.27 7.11 2.04
CA HIS A 48 10.10 7.54 3.44
C HIS A 48 11.04 8.68 3.85
N ALA A 49 12.23 8.79 3.25
CA ALA A 49 13.22 9.82 3.57
C ALA A 49 12.75 11.27 3.30
N HIS A 50 11.68 11.46 2.51
CA HIS A 50 11.17 12.77 2.10
C HIS A 50 9.85 13.21 2.80
N ALA A 51 9.54 12.68 3.98
CA ALA A 51 8.39 13.19 4.75
C ALA A 51 8.69 14.60 5.29
N SER A 52 8.00 15.61 4.77
CA SER A 52 8.14 17.00 5.23
C SER A 52 7.63 17.14 6.66
N TYR A 53 8.14 18.13 7.41
CA TYR A 53 7.66 18.45 8.76
C TYR A 53 6.13 18.70 8.81
N GLY A 54 5.57 19.24 7.72
CA GLY A 54 4.11 19.43 7.57
C GLY A 54 3.32 18.12 7.49
N ASP A 55 3.87 17.09 6.84
CA ASP A 55 3.21 15.78 6.73
C ASP A 55 3.11 15.10 8.09
N ARG A 56 4.17 15.18 8.91
CA ARG A 56 4.18 14.64 10.27
C ARG A 56 3.19 15.37 11.19
N LEU A 57 3.04 16.68 11.03
CA LEU A 57 2.07 17.45 11.82
C LEU A 57 0.63 17.11 11.40
N ALA A 58 0.35 17.02 10.10
CA ALA A 58 -0.95 16.63 9.57
C ALA A 58 -1.35 15.20 9.98
N ASP A 59 -0.44 14.23 9.93
CA ASP A 59 -0.65 12.86 10.41
C ASP A 59 -1.04 12.84 11.90
N ARG A 60 -0.39 13.67 12.72
CA ARG A 60 -0.66 13.75 14.16
C ARG A 60 -2.00 14.40 14.46
N VAL A 61 -2.35 15.46 13.74
CA VAL A 61 -3.65 16.14 13.87
C VAL A 61 -4.78 15.23 13.40
N ALA A 62 -4.60 14.48 12.30
CA ALA A 62 -5.58 13.51 11.81
C ALA A 62 -5.78 12.36 12.81
N ALA A 63 -4.71 11.83 13.41
CA ALA A 63 -4.78 10.77 14.41
C ALA A 63 -5.49 11.22 15.70
N VAL A 64 -5.30 12.47 16.14
CA VAL A 64 -5.97 13.02 17.32
C VAL A 64 -7.44 13.37 17.01
N GLY A 65 -7.71 13.96 15.85
CA GLY A 65 -9.08 14.33 15.44
C GLY A 65 -10.00 13.15 15.13
N GLY A 66 -9.44 11.99 14.75
CA GLY A 66 -10.19 10.76 14.48
C GLY A 66 -10.49 9.89 15.70
N SER A 67 -10.02 10.26 16.90
CA SER A 67 -10.23 9.46 18.11
C SER A 67 -11.62 9.69 18.71
N TRP A 68 -12.29 8.61 19.09
CA TRP A 68 -13.57 8.65 19.84
C TRP A 68 -13.49 9.50 21.11
N GLY A 69 -12.34 9.53 21.79
CA GLY A 69 -12.14 10.36 22.98
C GLY A 69 -12.15 11.86 22.68
N PHE A 70 -11.61 12.29 21.54
CA PHE A 70 -11.62 13.68 21.12
C PHE A 70 -13.05 14.15 20.80
N ILE A 71 -13.85 13.32 20.12
CA ILE A 71 -15.25 13.61 19.80
C ILE A 71 -16.06 13.82 21.09
N ILE A 72 -15.90 12.94 22.09
CA ILE A 72 -16.61 13.05 23.37
C ILE A 72 -16.17 14.30 24.14
N ALA A 73 -14.86 14.56 24.24
CA ALA A 73 -14.35 15.75 24.92
C ALA A 73 -14.83 17.05 24.24
N PHE A 74 -14.80 17.09 22.91
CA PHE A 74 -15.30 18.22 22.13
C PHE A 74 -16.80 18.46 22.37
N ALA A 75 -17.61 17.40 22.37
CA ALA A 75 -19.03 17.49 22.69
C ALA A 75 -19.26 18.03 24.12
N VAL A 76 -18.52 17.55 25.11
CA VAL A 76 -18.60 18.04 26.50
C VAL A 76 -18.27 19.53 26.59
N VAL A 77 -17.23 19.99 25.88
CA VAL A 77 -16.88 21.43 25.84
C VAL A 77 -17.99 22.25 25.19
N LEU A 78 -18.58 21.79 24.08
CA LEU A 78 -19.72 22.47 23.44
C LEU A 78 -20.93 22.56 24.36
N PHE A 79 -21.33 21.44 24.99
CA PHE A 79 -22.43 21.44 25.95
C PHE A 79 -22.13 22.32 27.16
N GLY A 80 -20.90 22.30 27.67
CA GLY A 80 -20.45 23.18 28.74
C GLY A 80 -20.57 24.66 28.36
N TRP A 81 -20.12 25.02 27.16
CA TRP A 81 -20.24 26.39 26.62
C TRP A 81 -21.70 26.83 26.49
N MET A 82 -22.57 25.96 25.96
CA MET A 82 -24.01 26.22 25.86
C MET A 82 -24.64 26.40 27.24
N LEU A 83 -24.32 25.56 28.22
CA LEU A 83 -24.86 25.68 29.59
C LEU A 83 -24.42 26.98 30.28
N ILE A 84 -23.13 27.36 30.14
CA ILE A 84 -22.59 28.59 30.74
C ILE A 84 -23.26 29.82 30.13
N ASN A 85 -23.40 29.86 28.79
CA ASN A 85 -23.97 31.00 28.10
C ASN A 85 -25.51 31.10 28.24
N SER A 86 -26.23 29.98 28.37
CA SER A 86 -27.70 30.00 28.52
C SER A 86 -28.15 30.06 29.97
N ARG A 87 -27.79 29.07 30.80
CA ARG A 87 -28.40 28.92 32.13
C ARG A 87 -27.68 29.66 33.25
N VAL A 88 -26.39 29.91 33.10
CA VAL A 88 -25.55 30.43 34.20
C VAL A 88 -25.48 31.97 34.14
N LEU A 89 -25.38 32.56 32.95
CA LEU A 89 -25.37 34.03 32.79
C LEU A 89 -26.76 34.66 32.96
N GLU A 90 -27.83 34.04 32.44
CA GLU A 90 -29.20 34.52 32.66
C GLU A 90 -29.58 34.51 34.15
N HIS A 91 -29.20 33.47 34.90
CA HIS A 91 -29.48 33.38 36.35
C HIS A 91 -28.64 34.35 37.20
N MET A 92 -27.46 34.76 36.71
CA MET A 92 -26.58 35.72 37.39
C MET A 92 -26.78 37.18 36.95
N GLY A 93 -27.76 37.47 36.08
CA GLY A 93 -28.12 38.82 35.68
C GLY A 93 -27.13 39.51 34.74
N PHE A 94 -26.18 38.77 34.16
CA PHE A 94 -25.24 39.29 33.16
C PHE A 94 -25.78 39.05 31.75
N LYS A 95 -25.57 40.02 30.86
CA LYS A 95 -25.96 39.90 29.45
C LYS A 95 -25.14 38.76 28.82
N PRO A 96 -25.78 37.69 28.32
CA PRO A 96 -25.07 36.56 27.73
C PRO A 96 -24.20 37.00 26.55
N PHE A 97 -23.00 36.43 26.45
CA PHE A 97 -22.07 36.74 25.37
C PHE A 97 -22.49 36.09 24.04
N ASP A 98 -23.13 34.90 24.10
CA ASP A 98 -23.61 34.14 22.95
C ASP A 98 -24.99 33.53 23.26
N GLU A 99 -26.06 34.34 23.13
CA GLU A 99 -27.45 33.90 23.33
C GLU A 99 -27.90 32.92 22.23
N TYR A 100 -28.86 32.06 22.55
CA TYR A 100 -29.52 31.21 21.55
C TYR A 100 -30.02 32.09 20.39
N PRO A 101 -29.55 31.89 19.14
CA PRO A 101 -29.13 30.63 18.51
C PRO A 101 -27.60 30.32 18.44
N TYR A 102 -26.77 30.91 19.30
CA TYR A 102 -25.30 30.68 19.40
C TYR A 102 -24.52 31.01 18.13
N ILE A 103 -24.58 32.25 17.67
CA ILE A 103 -23.97 32.71 16.41
C ILE A 103 -22.44 32.53 16.45
N PHE A 104 -21.80 32.81 17.58
CA PHE A 104 -20.35 32.70 17.69
C PHE A 104 -19.87 31.24 17.62
N LEU A 105 -20.54 30.36 18.36
CA LEU A 105 -20.27 28.93 18.31
C LEU A 105 -20.49 28.38 16.89
N ASN A 106 -21.56 28.79 16.22
CA ASN A 106 -21.84 28.36 14.86
C ASN A 106 -20.77 28.84 13.85
N LEU A 107 -20.26 30.07 14.01
CA LEU A 107 -19.16 30.59 13.19
C LEU A 107 -17.87 29.80 13.41
N MET A 108 -17.54 29.49 14.67
CA MET A 108 -16.37 28.67 15.01
C MET A 108 -16.47 27.27 14.41
N LEU A 109 -17.63 26.60 14.57
CA LEU A 109 -17.86 25.26 14.00
C LEU A 109 -17.78 25.27 12.47
N SER A 110 -18.34 26.29 11.82
CA SER A 110 -18.28 26.44 10.37
C SER A 110 -16.84 26.58 9.87
N THR A 111 -16.03 27.37 10.56
CA THR A 111 -14.61 27.56 10.21
C THR A 111 -13.80 26.29 10.48
N LEU A 112 -14.09 25.59 11.58
CA LEU A 112 -13.46 24.31 11.91
C LEU A 112 -13.75 23.27 10.82
N ALA A 113 -15.01 23.14 10.40
CA ALA A 113 -15.42 22.23 9.34
C ALA A 113 -14.79 22.59 7.97
N ALA A 114 -14.73 23.88 7.64
CA ALA A 114 -14.12 24.36 6.40
C ALA A 114 -12.62 24.01 6.31
N VAL A 115 -11.90 24.06 7.43
CA VAL A 115 -10.48 23.66 7.50
C VAL A 115 -10.32 22.14 7.55
N GLN A 116 -11.28 21.40 8.12
CA GLN A 116 -11.23 19.93 8.18
C GLN A 116 -11.27 19.27 6.80
N ALA A 117 -12.16 19.72 5.90
CA ALA A 117 -12.32 19.11 4.57
C ALA A 117 -11.00 18.99 3.76
N PRO A 118 -10.19 20.05 3.57
CA PRO A 118 -8.92 19.95 2.86
C PRO A 118 -7.86 19.14 3.61
N ILE A 119 -7.82 19.18 4.96
CA ILE A 119 -6.90 18.35 5.75
C ILE A 119 -7.22 16.87 5.54
N ILE A 120 -8.50 16.51 5.60
CA ILE A 120 -8.97 15.15 5.33
C ILE A 120 -8.60 14.75 3.89
N LEU A 121 -8.85 15.62 2.90
CA LEU A 121 -8.50 15.35 1.51
C LEU A 121 -7.00 15.17 1.28
N MET A 122 -6.16 16.00 1.91
CA MET A 122 -4.69 15.86 1.86
C MET A 122 -4.24 14.55 2.52
N SER A 123 -4.86 14.19 3.64
CA SER A 123 -4.58 12.92 4.32
C SER A 123 -5.00 11.72 3.46
N GLN A 124 -6.16 11.78 2.82
CA GLN A 124 -6.65 10.75 1.90
C GLN A 124 -5.74 10.63 0.67
N ASN A 125 -5.31 11.74 0.06
CA ASN A 125 -4.42 11.74 -1.08
C ASN A 125 -3.05 11.13 -0.73
N ARG A 126 -2.52 11.41 0.48
CA ARG A 126 -1.29 10.81 0.99
C ARG A 126 -1.46 9.29 1.21
N GLN A 127 -2.56 8.86 1.82
CA GLN A 127 -2.85 7.43 2.03
C GLN A 127 -3.03 6.69 0.69
N ALA A 128 -3.80 7.23 -0.25
CA ALA A 128 -3.99 6.64 -1.57
C ALA A 128 -2.67 6.47 -2.34
N LYS A 129 -1.73 7.44 -2.20
CA LYS A 129 -0.39 7.32 -2.79
C LYS A 129 0.41 6.18 -2.15
N LYS A 130 0.37 6.05 -0.82
CA LYS A 130 1.03 4.94 -0.11
C LYS A 130 0.40 3.60 -0.51
N ASP A 131 -0.92 3.48 -0.50
CA ASP A 131 -1.65 2.27 -0.86
C ASP A 131 -1.30 1.82 -2.30
N ARG A 132 -1.19 2.76 -3.24
CA ARG A 132 -0.76 2.47 -4.61
C ARG A 132 0.68 1.95 -4.68
N ILE A 133 1.59 2.47 -3.87
CA ILE A 133 2.99 2.01 -3.81
C ILE A 133 3.04 0.60 -3.22
N THR A 134 2.38 0.38 -2.08
CA THR A 134 2.29 -0.93 -1.43
C THR A 134 1.71 -1.98 -2.37
N ALA A 135 0.60 -1.67 -3.04
CA ALA A 135 -0.03 -2.59 -3.99
C ALA A 135 0.89 -2.95 -5.17
N ARG A 136 1.70 -2.00 -5.65
CA ARG A 136 2.71 -2.28 -6.68
C ARG A 136 3.81 -3.19 -6.14
N HIS A 137 4.36 -2.86 -4.98
CA HIS A 137 5.39 -3.67 -4.36
C HIS A 137 4.93 -5.12 -4.13
N ASP A 138 3.72 -5.31 -3.60
CA ASP A 138 3.12 -6.64 -3.39
C ASP A 138 2.97 -7.42 -4.70
N TYR A 139 2.56 -6.74 -5.78
CA TYR A 139 2.51 -7.33 -7.11
C TYR A 139 3.89 -7.78 -7.62
N GLU A 140 4.92 -6.93 -7.46
CA GLU A 140 6.29 -7.25 -7.86
C GLU A 140 6.84 -8.46 -7.10
N VAL A 141 6.61 -8.52 -5.77
CA VAL A 141 7.04 -9.64 -4.91
C VAL A 141 6.32 -10.94 -5.31
N ASN A 142 5.02 -10.87 -5.55
CA ASN A 142 4.24 -12.04 -5.98
C ASN A 142 4.76 -12.59 -7.33
N LEU A 143 4.99 -11.70 -8.30
CA LEU A 143 5.52 -12.07 -9.62
C LEU A 143 6.90 -12.73 -9.51
N ARG A 144 7.78 -12.17 -8.67
CA ARG A 144 9.10 -12.75 -8.40
C ARG A 144 8.98 -14.15 -7.80
N THR A 145 8.09 -14.33 -6.82
CA THR A 145 7.87 -15.61 -6.15
C THR A 145 7.41 -16.68 -7.15
N GLN A 146 6.47 -16.34 -8.03
CA GLN A 146 6.03 -17.23 -9.10
C GLN A 146 7.19 -17.63 -10.02
N LEU A 147 8.09 -16.70 -10.34
CA LEU A 147 9.25 -17.00 -11.17
C LEU A 147 10.28 -17.90 -10.51
N GLU A 148 10.52 -17.71 -9.22
CA GLU A 148 11.37 -18.58 -8.44
C GLU A 148 10.77 -20.00 -8.39
N ILE A 149 9.45 -20.13 -8.23
CA ILE A 149 8.73 -21.42 -8.29
C ILE A 149 8.89 -22.07 -9.68
N LEU A 150 8.66 -21.35 -10.78
CA LEU A 150 8.85 -21.89 -12.14
C LEU A 150 10.30 -22.29 -12.43
N ARG A 151 11.26 -21.56 -11.88
CA ARG A 151 12.69 -21.92 -11.98
C ARG A 151 13.01 -23.18 -11.18
N LEU A 152 12.43 -23.34 -9.99
CA LEU A 152 12.56 -24.54 -9.17
C LEU A 152 11.92 -25.75 -9.85
N SER A 153 10.68 -25.61 -10.35
CA SER A 153 9.96 -26.64 -11.09
C SER A 153 10.77 -27.15 -12.30
N ARG A 154 11.28 -26.25 -13.14
CA ARG A 154 12.15 -26.64 -14.27
C ARG A 154 13.43 -27.34 -13.86
N LYS A 155 14.00 -27.02 -12.69
CA LYS A 155 15.17 -27.74 -12.17
C LYS A 155 14.78 -29.14 -11.71
N ILE A 156 13.63 -29.29 -11.04
CA ILE A 156 13.09 -30.58 -10.61
C ILE A 156 12.80 -31.46 -11.84
N ASP A 157 12.12 -30.94 -12.87
CA ASP A 157 11.84 -31.68 -14.10
C ASP A 157 13.11 -32.16 -14.81
N LYS A 158 14.14 -31.31 -14.86
CA LYS A 158 15.45 -31.69 -15.43
C LYS A 158 16.12 -32.80 -14.64
N LEU A 159 16.03 -32.77 -13.31
CA LEU A 159 16.58 -33.82 -12.45
C LEU A 159 15.78 -35.13 -12.62
N ALA A 160 14.46 -35.06 -12.64
CA ALA A 160 13.58 -36.19 -12.88
C ALA A 160 13.83 -36.83 -14.25
N GLY A 161 14.02 -36.03 -15.30
CA GLY A 161 14.36 -36.51 -16.64
C GLY A 161 15.71 -37.22 -16.71
N LYS A 162 16.73 -36.72 -15.99
CA LYS A 162 18.05 -37.38 -15.89
C LYS A 162 17.97 -38.73 -15.18
N LEU A 163 17.14 -38.84 -14.13
CA LEU A 163 16.91 -40.10 -13.41
C LEU A 163 16.27 -41.15 -14.33
N LYS A 164 15.23 -40.78 -15.09
CA LYS A 164 14.62 -41.67 -16.10
C LYS A 164 15.61 -42.19 -17.13
N HIS A 165 16.61 -41.39 -17.50
CA HIS A 165 17.61 -41.81 -18.50
C HIS A 165 18.67 -42.77 -17.94
N THR A 166 18.82 -42.85 -16.61
CA THR A 166 19.80 -43.72 -15.95
C THR A 166 19.25 -45.13 -15.69
N GLU A 167 17.93 -45.34 -15.80
CA GLU A 167 17.23 -46.59 -15.48
C GLU A 167 17.09 -47.59 -16.65
N VAL A 168 17.76 -47.37 -17.80
CA VAL A 168 17.82 -48.37 -18.90
C VAL A 168 19.25 -48.86 -19.10
N PRO A 169 19.72 -49.87 -18.34
CA PRO A 169 20.86 -50.69 -18.73
C PRO A 169 20.46 -51.61 -19.88
N ALA A 170 21.35 -51.71 -20.86
CA ALA A 170 21.22 -52.54 -22.04
C ALA A 170 21.02 -54.02 -21.69
N GLU A 171 19.84 -54.58 -21.95
CA GLU A 171 19.75 -55.97 -22.37
C GLU A 171 20.00 -56.04 -23.88
N SER A 172 21.27 -55.94 -24.25
CA SER A 172 21.77 -56.56 -25.47
C SER A 172 22.40 -57.89 -25.04
N GLY A 173 21.58 -58.94 -24.92
CA GLY A 173 22.08 -60.31 -24.81
C GLY A 173 22.70 -60.71 -26.15
N PRO A 174 23.99 -61.06 -26.20
CA PRO A 174 24.57 -61.69 -27.37
C PRO A 174 24.24 -63.17 -27.31
N ASP A 175 23.16 -63.59 -27.95
CA ASP A 175 22.99 -65.01 -28.29
C ASP A 175 23.72 -65.27 -29.60
N ASP A 176 25.02 -65.47 -29.40
CA ASP A 176 25.95 -66.12 -30.30
C ASP A 176 25.65 -67.65 -30.27
N GLN A 177 25.73 -68.27 -31.45
CA GLN A 177 26.02 -69.71 -31.68
C GLN A 177 24.85 -70.72 -31.87
N LEU A 178 24.91 -71.29 -33.09
CA LEU A 178 24.36 -72.56 -33.64
C LEU A 178 23.02 -72.51 -34.39
#